data_AF-A0A7W4KR87-F1
#
_entry.id   AF-A0A7W4KR87-F1
#
_cell.length_a   1.000
_cell.length_b   1.000
_cell.length_c   1.000
_cell.angle_alpha   90.00
_cell.angle_beta   90.00
_cell.angle_gamma   90.00
#
_symmetry.space_group_name_H-M   'P 1'
#
loop_
_entity.id
_entity.type
_entity.pdbx_description
1 polymer ?
#
loop_
_entity_poly.entity_id
_entity_poly.type
_entity_poly.pdbx_seq_one_letter_code
_entity_poly.pdbx_strand_id
1 'polypeptide(L)'
;SKRRATEQDPVARAFATLKALPVYLREPLSRHLSFLRKKQEADRQKGKKSWQAERYARGPLRKIFERLDRTDGRWLTPGYRSLAGRERLDDLLYLPQLNKHQIQTLATMTAAMFSSTFETLCDGFGARDGELTMDVMLKAYRMLARIALRLHIMPPHYEALNKSEPDTELLPGAILRLTCADWWKRKLWLLRCEWREEQL
;
A
#
# COMPACT_ATOMS: atom_id res chain seq x y z
N SER A 1 -36.10 -2.04 14.17
CA SER A 1 -35.87 -2.84 15.39
C SER A 1 -34.56 -3.65 15.37
N LYS A 2 -34.24 -4.44 14.32
CA LYS A 2 -32.98 -5.22 14.24
C LYS A 2 -31.68 -4.39 14.16
N ARG A 3 -31.65 -3.26 13.43
CA ARG A 3 -30.44 -2.40 13.30
C ARG A 3 -29.96 -1.80 14.63
N ARG A 4 -30.88 -1.42 15.53
CA ARG A 4 -30.57 -0.89 16.88
C ARG A 4 -30.01 -1.97 17.84
N ALA A 5 -30.41 -3.23 17.67
CA ALA A 5 -29.85 -4.34 18.45
C ALA A 5 -28.40 -4.67 18.03
N THR A 6 -28.09 -4.55 16.73
CA THR A 6 -26.73 -4.68 16.22
C THR A 6 -25.80 -3.55 16.68
N GLU A 7 -26.33 -2.35 16.95
CA GLU A 7 -25.55 -1.22 17.51
C GLU A 7 -25.11 -1.47 18.97
N GLN A 8 -25.87 -2.26 19.73
CA GLN A 8 -25.61 -2.53 21.15
C GLN A 8 -24.74 -3.78 21.40
N ASP A 9 -24.71 -4.76 20.48
CA ASP A 9 -23.85 -5.94 20.61
C ASP A 9 -22.41 -5.67 20.11
N PRO A 10 -21.41 -5.60 21.00
CA PRO A 10 -20.02 -5.36 20.61
C PRO A 10 -19.45 -6.47 19.70
N VAL A 11 -19.94 -7.71 19.82
CA VAL A 11 -19.48 -8.85 19.02
C VAL A 11 -20.02 -8.74 17.60
N ALA A 12 -21.30 -8.43 17.42
CA ALA A 12 -21.89 -8.21 16.10
C ALA A 12 -21.21 -7.05 15.35
N ARG A 13 -20.92 -5.93 16.03
CA ARG A 13 -20.16 -4.80 15.46
C ARG A 13 -18.74 -5.21 15.04
N ALA A 14 -18.06 -5.99 15.87
CA ALA A 14 -16.74 -6.50 15.54
C ALA A 14 -16.78 -7.36 14.27
N PHE A 15 -17.74 -8.26 14.12
CA PHE A 15 -17.90 -9.04 12.88
C PHE A 15 -18.20 -8.18 11.65
N ALA A 16 -19.02 -7.13 11.79
CA ALA A 16 -19.27 -6.19 10.70
C ALA A 16 -17.99 -5.49 10.24
N THR A 17 -17.14 -5.09 11.19
CA THR A 17 -15.83 -4.47 10.91
C THR A 17 -14.87 -5.47 10.26
N LEU A 18 -14.79 -6.69 10.80
CA LEU A 18 -13.97 -7.77 10.22
C LEU A 18 -14.36 -8.09 8.78
N LYS A 19 -15.65 -7.99 8.43
CA LYS A 19 -16.12 -8.27 7.06
C LYS A 19 -15.54 -7.31 6.01
N ALA A 20 -15.20 -6.09 6.41
CA ALA A 20 -14.57 -5.10 5.53
C ALA A 20 -13.06 -5.33 5.37
N LEU A 21 -12.44 -6.16 6.22
CA LEU A 21 -11.01 -6.42 6.14
C LEU A 21 -10.64 -7.42 5.02
N PRO A 22 -9.42 -7.33 4.48
CA PRO A 22 -8.86 -8.34 3.59
C PRO A 22 -8.89 -9.74 4.21
N VAL A 23 -9.06 -10.77 3.37
CA VAL A 23 -9.24 -12.17 3.79
C VAL A 23 -8.15 -12.63 4.77
N TYR A 24 -6.89 -12.27 4.53
CA TYR A 24 -5.78 -12.71 5.39
C TYR A 24 -5.80 -12.11 6.80
N LEU A 25 -6.44 -10.96 7.01
CA LEU A 25 -6.67 -10.38 8.34
C LEU A 25 -8.00 -10.85 8.92
N ARG A 26 -9.05 -10.86 8.08
CA ARG A 26 -10.41 -11.21 8.48
C ARG A 26 -10.50 -12.63 9.01
N GLU A 27 -9.97 -13.61 8.28
CA GLU A 27 -10.15 -15.03 8.59
C GLU A 27 -9.62 -15.43 9.98
N PRO A 28 -8.35 -15.17 10.34
CA PRO A 28 -7.84 -15.56 11.66
C PRO A 28 -8.60 -14.86 12.80
N LEU A 29 -8.91 -13.57 12.65
CA LEU A 29 -9.62 -12.80 13.67
C LEU A 29 -11.08 -13.25 13.82
N SER A 30 -11.76 -13.53 12.70
CA SER A 30 -13.15 -14.02 12.69
C SER A 30 -13.25 -15.41 13.31
N ARG A 31 -12.30 -16.30 13.00
CA ARG A 31 -12.22 -17.64 13.63
C ARG A 31 -12.02 -17.54 15.13
N HIS A 32 -11.10 -16.69 15.59
CA HIS A 32 -10.84 -16.50 17.02
C HIS A 32 -12.06 -15.93 17.75
N LEU A 33 -12.69 -14.89 17.21
CA LEU A 33 -13.91 -14.32 17.79
C LEU A 33 -15.07 -15.33 17.82
N SER A 34 -15.24 -16.12 16.76
CA SER A 34 -16.26 -17.17 16.69
C SER A 34 -16.02 -18.27 17.73
N PHE A 35 -14.76 -18.66 17.93
CA PHE A 35 -14.38 -19.61 18.98
C PHE A 35 -14.74 -19.09 20.38
N LEU A 36 -14.37 -17.84 20.69
CA LEU A 36 -14.69 -17.22 21.98
C LEU A 36 -16.20 -17.14 22.20
N ARG A 37 -16.97 -16.80 21.15
CA ARG A 37 -18.43 -16.74 21.21
C ARG A 37 -19.05 -18.11 21.52
N LYS A 38 -18.64 -19.16 20.82
CA LYS A 38 -19.12 -20.54 21.08
C LYS A 38 -18.80 -21.00 22.50
N LYS A 39 -17.57 -20.74 22.95
CA LYS A 39 -17.14 -21.06 24.33
C LYS A 39 -17.99 -20.33 25.37
N GLN A 40 -18.25 -19.06 25.13
CA GLN A 40 -19.08 -18.24 26.00
C GLN A 40 -20.54 -18.70 26.05
N GLU A 41 -21.12 -19.09 24.92
CA GLU A 41 -22.48 -19.66 24.85
C GLU A 41 -22.56 -20.97 25.66
N ALA A 42 -21.57 -21.86 25.54
CA ALA A 42 -21.47 -23.08 26.33
C ALA A 42 -21.30 -22.82 27.84
N ASP A 43 -20.52 -21.80 28.23
CA ASP A 43 -20.36 -21.40 29.63
C ASP A 43 -21.69 -20.86 30.21
N ARG A 44 -22.44 -20.06 29.44
CA ARG A 44 -23.75 -19.54 29.84
C ARG A 44 -24.79 -20.65 30.04
N GLN A 45 -24.78 -21.67 29.18
CA GLN A 45 -25.63 -22.86 29.36
C GLN A 45 -25.32 -23.60 30.68
N LYS A 46 -24.08 -23.54 31.15
CA LYS A 46 -23.64 -24.11 32.44
C LYS A 46 -23.87 -23.15 33.63
N GLY A 47 -24.65 -22.08 33.44
CA GLY A 47 -24.92 -21.07 34.47
C GLY A 47 -23.74 -20.15 34.81
N LYS A 48 -22.63 -20.23 34.07
CA LYS A 48 -21.45 -19.39 34.31
C LYS A 48 -21.59 -18.05 33.61
N LYS A 49 -21.29 -16.96 34.31
CA LYS A 49 -21.13 -15.64 33.69
C LYS A 49 -19.82 -15.62 32.90
N SER A 50 -19.91 -15.58 31.57
CA SER A 50 -18.76 -15.49 30.67
C SER A 50 -18.94 -14.31 29.72
N TRP A 51 -17.87 -13.51 29.58
CA TRP A 51 -17.81 -12.27 28.81
C TRP A 51 -16.57 -12.22 27.90
N GLN A 52 -16.03 -13.40 27.55
CA GLN A 52 -14.75 -13.53 26.87
C GLN A 52 -14.80 -12.92 25.47
N ALA A 53 -15.89 -13.14 24.72
CA ALA A 53 -16.08 -12.59 23.39
C ALA A 53 -16.30 -11.07 23.42
N GLU A 54 -17.13 -10.55 24.34
CA GLU A 54 -17.32 -9.10 24.45
C GLU A 54 -16.02 -8.39 24.90
N ARG A 55 -15.26 -9.00 25.82
CA ARG A 55 -13.97 -8.44 26.27
C ARG A 55 -12.94 -8.43 25.14
N TYR A 56 -12.87 -9.49 24.35
CA TYR A 56 -11.99 -9.55 23.18
C TYR A 56 -12.39 -8.50 22.13
N ALA A 57 -13.68 -8.39 21.82
CA ALA A 57 -14.21 -7.42 20.86
C ALA A 57 -13.95 -5.97 21.28
N ARG A 58 -14.16 -5.64 22.56
CA ARG A 58 -13.99 -4.27 23.08
C ARG A 58 -12.53 -3.87 23.33
N GLY A 59 -11.65 -4.84 23.60
CA GLY A 59 -10.27 -4.58 23.99
C GLY A 59 -9.27 -4.95 22.89
N PRO A 60 -8.74 -6.19 22.89
CA PRO A 60 -7.73 -6.63 21.92
C PRO A 60 -8.09 -6.35 20.46
N LEU A 61 -9.30 -6.69 20.04
CA LEU A 61 -9.69 -6.54 18.64
C LEU A 61 -9.80 -5.07 18.22
N ARG A 62 -10.31 -4.21 19.11
CA ARG A 62 -10.31 -2.76 18.89
C ARG A 62 -8.90 -2.22 18.69
N LYS A 63 -7.94 -2.62 19.53
CA LYS A 63 -6.53 -2.23 19.40
C LYS A 63 -5.91 -2.70 18.07
N ILE A 64 -6.31 -3.87 17.58
CA ILE A 64 -5.87 -4.36 16.26
C ILE A 64 -6.40 -3.43 15.16
N PHE A 65 -7.69 -3.05 15.18
CA PHE A 65 -8.25 -2.11 14.20
C PHE A 65 -7.56 -0.74 14.26
N GLU A 66 -7.37 -0.18 15.46
CA GLU A 66 -6.65 1.08 15.66
C GLU A 66 -5.19 1.02 15.15
N ARG A 67 -4.55 -0.16 15.19
CA ARG A 67 -3.23 -0.37 14.59
C ARG A 67 -3.32 -0.42 13.07
N LEU A 68 -4.26 -1.18 12.51
CA LEU A 68 -4.46 -1.26 11.06
C LEU A 68 -4.72 0.11 10.45
N ASP A 69 -5.61 0.91 11.04
CA ASP A 69 -5.92 2.26 10.56
C ASP A 69 -4.69 3.18 10.58
N ARG A 70 -3.83 3.06 11.60
CA ARG A 70 -2.57 3.82 11.68
C ARG A 70 -1.55 3.36 10.65
N THR A 71 -1.38 2.04 10.48
CA THR A 71 -0.48 1.46 9.48
C THR A 71 -0.91 1.89 8.08
N ASP A 72 -2.19 1.72 7.74
CA ASP A 72 -2.72 2.11 6.44
C ASP A 72 -2.63 3.63 6.23
N GLY A 73 -2.83 4.45 7.27
CA GLY A 73 -2.62 5.90 7.23
C GLY A 73 -1.17 6.31 6.93
N ARG A 74 -0.17 5.54 7.41
CA ARG A 74 1.26 5.79 7.15
C ARG A 74 1.63 5.53 5.68
N TRP A 75 1.12 4.44 5.10
CA TRP A 75 1.40 4.07 3.71
C TRP A 75 0.55 4.87 2.72
N LEU A 76 -0.75 5.01 2.96
CA LEU A 76 -1.70 5.68 2.08
C LEU A 76 -1.73 7.20 2.29
N THR A 77 -0.59 7.86 2.12
CA THR A 77 -0.48 9.32 2.19
C THR A 77 -1.38 9.99 1.13
N PRO A 78 -1.79 11.27 1.31
CA PRO A 78 -2.57 11.98 0.30
C PRO A 78 -1.91 12.00 -1.08
N GLY A 79 -0.57 12.14 -1.12
CA GLY A 79 0.22 12.11 -2.36
C GLY A 79 0.20 10.74 -3.04
N TYR A 80 0.30 9.66 -2.26
CA TYR A 80 0.20 8.29 -2.76
C TYR A 80 -1.17 8.03 -3.38
N ARG A 81 -2.26 8.38 -2.67
CA ARG A 81 -3.64 8.18 -3.15
C ARG A 81 -3.93 8.99 -4.41
N SER A 82 -3.53 10.25 -4.42
CA SER A 82 -3.72 11.13 -5.57
C SER A 82 -2.98 10.62 -6.80
N LEU A 83 -1.76 10.10 -6.64
CA LEU A 83 -0.97 9.54 -7.72
C LEU A 83 -1.60 8.25 -8.26
N ALA A 84 -2.02 7.34 -7.38
CA ALA A 84 -2.68 6.10 -7.77
C ALA A 84 -3.94 6.37 -8.62
N GLY A 85 -4.82 7.29 -8.18
CA GLY A 85 -6.03 7.61 -8.93
C GLY A 85 -5.76 8.35 -10.24
N ARG A 86 -4.85 9.33 -10.25
CA ARG A 86 -4.52 10.11 -11.47
C ARG A 86 -3.92 9.24 -12.56
N GLU A 87 -3.03 8.33 -12.19
CA GLU A 87 -2.30 7.48 -13.13
C GLU A 87 -2.98 6.13 -13.40
N ARG A 88 -4.22 5.95 -12.90
CA ARG A 88 -5.02 4.71 -13.03
C ARG A 88 -4.29 3.46 -12.51
N LEU A 89 -3.56 3.63 -11.41
CA LEU A 89 -2.84 2.60 -10.68
C LEU A 89 -3.60 2.24 -9.38
N ASP A 90 -4.92 2.09 -9.47
CA ASP A 90 -5.81 1.91 -8.30
C ASP A 90 -5.45 0.71 -7.43
N ASP A 91 -4.83 -0.32 -8.00
CA ASP A 91 -4.33 -1.50 -7.28
C ASP A 91 -3.28 -1.15 -6.21
N LEU A 92 -2.58 -0.01 -6.34
CA LEU A 92 -1.68 0.51 -5.29
C LEU A 92 -2.42 0.75 -3.97
N LEU A 93 -3.71 1.11 -4.02
CA LEU A 93 -4.52 1.36 -2.82
C LEU A 93 -4.79 0.09 -2.00
N TYR A 94 -4.58 -1.08 -2.61
CA TYR A 94 -4.84 -2.38 -2.02
C TYR A 94 -3.59 -3.27 -2.06
N LEU A 95 -2.39 -2.67 -2.15
CA LEU A 95 -1.11 -3.36 -2.36
C LEU A 95 -0.91 -4.60 -1.47
N PRO A 96 -1.18 -4.59 -0.14
CA PRO A 96 -0.97 -5.76 0.73
C PRO A 96 -1.78 -7.00 0.33
N GLN A 97 -2.89 -6.78 -0.37
CA GLN A 97 -3.84 -7.82 -0.76
C GLN A 97 -3.48 -8.47 -2.09
N LEU A 98 -2.66 -7.81 -2.90
CA LEU A 98 -2.36 -8.26 -4.25
C LEU A 98 -1.60 -9.58 -4.24
N ASN A 99 -1.88 -10.43 -5.22
CA ASN A 99 -1.11 -11.64 -5.48
C ASN A 99 0.07 -11.35 -6.43
N LYS A 100 0.91 -12.37 -6.68
CA LYS A 100 2.11 -12.23 -7.53
C LYS A 100 1.79 -11.79 -8.97
N HIS A 101 0.67 -12.24 -9.52
CA HIS A 101 0.26 -11.87 -10.89
C HIS A 101 -0.24 -10.43 -10.94
N GLN A 102 -1.06 -10.01 -9.97
CA GLN A 102 -1.50 -8.61 -9.86
C GLN A 102 -0.32 -7.65 -9.68
N ILE A 103 0.68 -8.02 -8.87
CA ILE A 103 1.92 -7.23 -8.72
C ILE A 103 2.69 -7.14 -10.05
N GLN A 104 2.72 -8.21 -10.85
CA GLN A 104 3.35 -8.16 -12.17
C GLN A 104 2.63 -7.16 -13.08
N THR A 105 1.29 -7.23 -13.16
CA THR A 105 0.49 -6.31 -13.98
C THR A 105 0.69 -4.87 -13.53
N LEU A 106 0.59 -4.62 -12.22
CA LEU A 106 0.79 -3.29 -11.65
C LEU A 106 2.20 -2.76 -11.91
N ALA A 107 3.23 -3.61 -11.85
CA ALA A 107 4.60 -3.21 -12.17
C ALA A 107 4.78 -2.82 -13.64
N THR A 108 4.15 -3.55 -14.57
CA THR A 108 4.14 -3.20 -15.99
C THR A 108 3.45 -1.85 -16.22
N MET A 109 2.29 -1.63 -15.61
CA MET A 109 1.57 -0.36 -15.71
C MET A 109 2.36 0.81 -15.10
N THR A 110 3.00 0.59 -13.95
CA THR A 110 3.83 1.60 -13.29
C THR A 110 5.04 1.96 -14.14
N ALA A 111 5.74 0.96 -14.70
CA ALA A 111 6.86 1.18 -15.61
C ALA A 111 6.46 1.96 -16.87
N ALA A 112 5.30 1.62 -17.46
CA ALA A 112 4.76 2.34 -18.60
C ALA A 112 4.42 3.80 -18.26
N MET A 113 3.82 4.05 -17.09
CA MET A 113 3.57 5.42 -16.61
C MET A 113 4.87 6.21 -16.44
N PHE A 114 5.90 5.61 -15.85
CA PHE A 114 7.21 6.25 -15.72
C PHE A 114 7.87 6.54 -17.07
N SER A 115 7.73 5.64 -18.05
CA SER A 115 8.24 5.85 -19.42
C SER A 115 7.53 7.02 -20.10
N SER A 116 6.20 7.03 -20.09
CA SER A 116 5.40 8.10 -20.70
C SER A 116 5.64 9.46 -20.00
N THR A 117 5.77 9.45 -18.68
CA THR A 117 6.10 10.66 -17.91
C THR A 117 7.51 11.15 -18.25
N PHE A 118 8.48 10.26 -18.43
CA PHE A 118 9.83 10.61 -18.86
C PHE A 118 9.82 11.31 -20.22
N GLU A 119 9.18 10.70 -21.22
CA GLU A 119 9.04 11.26 -22.57
C GLU A 119 8.41 12.65 -22.52
N THR A 120 7.29 12.80 -21.82
CA THR A 120 6.59 14.09 -21.65
C THR A 120 7.47 15.15 -20.98
N LEU A 121 8.27 14.77 -19.98
CA LEU A 121 9.19 15.69 -19.30
C LEU A 121 10.33 16.12 -20.22
N CYS A 122 10.90 15.19 -20.99
CA CYS A 122 11.96 15.49 -21.95
C CYS A 122 11.48 16.49 -23.01
N ASP A 123 10.29 16.27 -23.57
CA ASP A 123 9.66 17.20 -24.52
C ASP A 123 9.43 18.57 -23.87
N GLY A 124 8.90 18.59 -22.65
CA GLY A 124 8.63 19.82 -21.89
C GLY A 124 9.88 20.62 -21.51
N PHE A 125 11.03 19.96 -21.32
CA PHE A 125 12.31 20.61 -21.05
C PHE A 125 13.05 21.05 -22.32
N GLY A 126 12.43 20.88 -23.49
CA GLY A 126 12.97 21.38 -24.75
C GLY A 126 14.04 20.47 -25.34
N ALA A 127 13.85 19.15 -25.28
CA ALA A 127 14.48 18.23 -26.21
C ALA A 127 14.08 18.63 -27.65
N ARG A 128 14.80 19.58 -28.24
CA ARG A 128 14.60 20.05 -29.61
C ARG A 128 15.55 19.30 -30.54
N ASP A 129 15.11 19.09 -31.77
CA ASP A 129 15.90 18.48 -32.85
C ASP A 129 16.40 17.05 -32.56
N GLY A 130 15.74 16.32 -31.67
CA GLY A 130 16.05 14.91 -31.36
C GLY A 130 17.26 14.70 -30.45
N GLU A 131 17.91 15.76 -29.97
CA GLU A 131 19.04 15.65 -29.05
C GLU A 131 18.58 15.66 -27.58
N LEU A 132 18.65 14.47 -26.96
CA LEU A 132 18.42 14.30 -25.54
C LEU A 132 19.68 14.64 -24.73
N THR A 133 19.78 15.90 -24.27
CA THR A 133 20.94 16.36 -23.50
C THR A 133 20.95 15.80 -22.07
N MET A 134 22.14 15.72 -21.46
CA MET A 134 22.30 15.27 -20.07
C MET A 134 21.55 16.16 -19.06
N ASP A 135 21.48 17.48 -19.30
CA ASP A 135 20.73 18.40 -18.45
C ASP A 135 19.22 18.12 -18.48
N VAL A 136 18.66 17.88 -19.67
CA VAL A 136 17.24 17.51 -19.84
C VAL A 136 16.96 16.17 -19.13
N MET A 137 17.79 15.15 -19.36
CA MET A 137 17.63 13.85 -18.69
C MET A 137 17.70 13.96 -17.16
N LEU A 138 18.60 14.81 -16.64
CA LEU A 138 18.78 14.97 -15.20
C LEU A 138 17.56 15.65 -14.57
N LYS A 139 17.02 16.69 -15.22
CA LYS A 139 15.77 17.35 -14.80
C LYS A 139 14.60 16.38 -14.82
N ALA A 140 14.46 15.61 -15.89
CA ALA A 140 13.41 14.58 -16.00
C ALA A 140 13.55 13.51 -14.92
N TYR A 141 14.76 12.97 -14.71
CA TYR A 141 15.04 12.01 -13.64
C TYR A 141 14.66 12.56 -12.26
N ARG A 142 15.03 13.80 -11.92
CA ARG A 142 14.69 14.40 -10.62
C ARG A 142 13.18 14.52 -10.41
N MET A 143 12.42 14.76 -11.46
CA MET A 143 10.95 14.77 -11.42
C MET A 143 10.38 13.36 -11.22
N LEU A 144 10.86 12.37 -11.96
CA LEU A 144 10.48 10.96 -11.77
C LEU A 144 10.85 10.44 -10.38
N ALA A 145 12.01 10.82 -9.87
CA ALA A 145 12.49 10.48 -8.53
C ALA A 145 11.50 10.94 -7.45
N ARG A 146 10.95 12.16 -7.58
CA ARG A 146 9.90 12.66 -6.67
C ARG A 146 8.61 11.84 -6.75
N ILE A 147 8.24 11.36 -7.94
CA ILE A 147 7.07 10.48 -8.12
C ILE A 147 7.32 9.13 -7.43
N ALA A 148 8.49 8.52 -7.63
CA ALA A 148 8.85 7.27 -6.98
C ALA A 148 8.89 7.40 -5.44
N LEU A 149 9.41 8.50 -4.91
CA LEU A 149 9.39 8.78 -3.47
C LEU A 149 7.97 8.91 -2.91
N ARG A 150 7.01 9.48 -3.67
CA ARG A 150 5.59 9.51 -3.27
C ARG A 150 4.98 8.10 -3.21
N LEU A 151 5.54 7.14 -3.94
CA LEU A 151 5.20 5.72 -3.88
C LEU A 151 5.99 4.95 -2.81
N HIS A 152 6.71 5.66 -1.93
CA HIS A 152 7.61 5.09 -0.92
C HIS A 152 8.74 4.23 -1.51
N ILE A 153 9.16 4.52 -2.75
CA ILE A 153 10.21 3.78 -3.44
C ILE A 153 11.42 4.68 -3.64
N MET A 154 12.56 4.25 -3.08
CA MET A 154 13.81 4.97 -3.23
C MET A 154 14.30 4.88 -4.69
N PRO A 155 14.47 6.02 -5.39
CA PRO A 155 14.96 6.04 -6.76
C PRO A 155 16.41 5.52 -6.85
N PRO A 156 16.79 4.84 -7.94
CA PRO A 156 18.16 4.40 -8.16
C PRO A 156 19.12 5.60 -8.18
N HIS A 157 20.22 5.54 -7.43
CA HIS A 157 21.25 6.59 -7.39
C HIS A 157 20.77 7.98 -6.94
N TYR A 158 19.66 8.06 -6.18
CA TYR A 158 19.02 9.33 -5.81
C TYR A 158 19.99 10.36 -5.19
N GLU A 159 20.75 9.97 -4.17
CA GLU A 159 21.69 10.89 -3.50
C GLU A 159 22.78 11.42 -4.45
N ALA A 160 23.31 10.55 -5.32
CA ALA A 160 24.36 10.92 -6.28
C ALA A 160 23.84 11.85 -7.40
N LEU A 161 22.56 11.75 -7.76
CA LEU A 161 21.94 12.52 -8.83
C LEU A 161 21.17 13.76 -8.34
N ASN A 162 20.89 13.87 -7.04
CA ASN A 162 20.12 14.98 -6.45
C ASN A 162 20.99 16.04 -5.74
N LYS A 163 22.32 15.91 -5.78
CA LYS A 163 23.27 16.93 -5.29
C LYS A 163 23.52 18.05 -6.32
N SER A 164 24.22 19.11 -5.90
CA SER A 164 24.59 20.26 -6.74
C SER A 164 25.43 19.87 -7.96
N GLU A 165 26.41 18.98 -7.75
CA GLU A 165 27.30 18.42 -8.77
C GLU A 165 27.00 16.93 -8.97
N PRO A 166 26.01 16.58 -9.81
CA PRO A 166 25.54 15.21 -9.98
C PRO A 166 26.52 14.35 -10.77
N ASP A 167 26.59 13.06 -10.41
CA ASP A 167 27.32 12.07 -11.20
C ASP A 167 26.44 11.61 -12.38
N THR A 168 26.55 12.31 -13.51
CA THR A 168 25.68 12.10 -14.67
C THR A 168 25.92 10.77 -15.39
N GLU A 169 27.02 10.06 -15.12
CA GLU A 169 27.29 8.75 -15.72
C GLU A 169 26.27 7.69 -15.25
N LEU A 170 25.70 7.88 -14.06
CA LEU A 170 24.69 6.98 -13.47
C LEU A 170 23.29 7.16 -14.07
N LEU A 171 23.06 8.25 -14.80
CA LEU A 171 21.75 8.72 -15.21
C LEU A 171 21.03 7.76 -16.18
N PRO A 172 21.68 7.23 -17.25
CA PRO A 172 21.03 6.28 -18.15
C PRO A 172 20.56 5.02 -17.41
N GLY A 173 21.44 4.48 -16.54
CA GLY A 173 21.11 3.30 -15.73
C GLY A 173 19.96 3.55 -14.75
N ALA A 174 19.91 4.74 -14.14
CA ALA A 174 18.86 5.12 -13.22
C ALA A 174 17.48 5.25 -13.91
N ILE A 175 17.44 5.89 -15.09
CA ILE A 175 16.23 6.03 -15.89
C ILE A 175 15.75 4.64 -16.38
N LEU A 176 16.65 3.82 -16.91
CA LEU A 176 16.32 2.45 -17.35
C LEU A 176 15.68 1.61 -16.23
N ARG A 177 16.13 1.77 -14.98
CA ARG A 177 15.50 1.09 -13.84
C ARG A 177 14.10 1.63 -13.54
N LEU A 178 13.92 2.94 -13.56
CA LEU A 178 12.63 3.59 -13.31
C LEU A 178 11.59 3.29 -14.40
N THR A 179 12.00 2.93 -15.62
CA THR A 179 11.10 2.53 -16.70
C THR A 179 11.02 1.01 -16.90
N CYS A 180 11.66 0.22 -16.01
CA CYS A 180 11.71 -1.24 -16.12
C CYS A 180 10.66 -1.93 -15.25
N ALA A 181 9.78 -2.71 -15.87
CA ALA A 181 8.73 -3.49 -15.19
C ALA A 181 9.31 -4.49 -14.16
N ASP A 182 10.41 -5.18 -14.47
CA ASP A 182 11.01 -6.14 -13.54
C ASP A 182 11.65 -5.50 -12.32
N TRP A 183 12.10 -4.24 -12.43
CA TRP A 183 12.57 -3.48 -11.29
C TRP A 183 11.40 -3.07 -10.40
N TRP A 184 10.32 -2.52 -10.98
CA TRP A 184 9.10 -2.18 -10.26
C TRP A 184 8.46 -3.40 -9.59
N LYS A 185 8.44 -4.55 -10.23
CA LYS A 185 7.93 -5.80 -9.65
C LYS A 185 8.64 -6.14 -8.34
N ARG A 186 9.98 -6.04 -8.33
CA ARG A 186 10.77 -6.29 -7.12
C ARG A 186 10.47 -5.26 -6.02
N LYS A 187 10.39 -3.98 -6.39
CA LYS A 187 10.12 -2.88 -5.44
C LYS A 187 8.71 -2.93 -4.84
N LEU A 188 7.69 -3.10 -5.68
CA LEU A 188 6.30 -3.24 -5.25
C LEU A 188 6.08 -4.50 -4.42
N TRP A 189 6.76 -5.60 -4.75
CA TRP A 189 6.69 -6.82 -3.94
C TRP A 189 7.30 -6.64 -2.55
N LEU A 190 8.45 -5.98 -2.44
CA LEU A 190 9.07 -5.65 -1.16
C LEU A 190 8.14 -4.76 -0.33
N LEU A 191 7.68 -3.64 -0.92
CA LEU A 191 6.77 -2.69 -0.29
C LEU A 191 5.48 -3.36 0.20
N ARG A 192 4.94 -4.26 -0.61
CA ARG A 192 3.79 -5.10 -0.24
C ARG A 192 4.08 -5.94 1.01
N CYS A 193 5.24 -6.60 1.06
CA CYS A 193 5.61 -7.45 2.19
C CYS A 193 5.77 -6.61 3.46
N GLU A 194 6.51 -5.51 3.41
CA GLU A 194 6.71 -4.59 4.54
C GLU A 194 5.38 -4.05 5.07
N TRP A 195 4.50 -3.57 4.19
CA TRP A 195 3.18 -3.10 4.61
C TRP A 195 2.35 -4.22 5.24
N ARG A 196 2.37 -5.43 4.66
CA ARG A 196 1.64 -6.57 5.22
C ARG A 196 2.20 -7.01 6.58
N GLU A 197 3.50 -6.93 6.78
CA GLU A 197 4.16 -7.25 8.06
C GLU A 197 3.75 -6.24 9.14
N GLU A 198 3.68 -4.94 8.83
CA GLU A 198 3.24 -3.90 9.77
C GLU A 198 1.76 -4.00 10.17
N GLN A 199 0.95 -4.75 9.42
CA GLN A 199 -0.46 -4.99 9.73
C GLN A 199 -0.65 -6.17 10.71
N LEU A 200 0.29 -7.12 10.77
CA LEU A 200 0.22 -8.33 11.60
C LEU A 200 0.69 -8.07 13.04
#